data_AF-A0A357IKJ6-F1
#
_entry.id   AF-A0A357IKJ6-F1
#
_cell.length_a   1.000
_cell.length_b   1.000
_cell.length_c   1.000
_cell.angle_alpha   90.00
_cell.angle_beta   90.00
_cell.angle_gamma   90.00
#
_symmetry.space_group_name_H-M   'P 1'
#
loop_
_entity.id
_entity.type
_entity.pdbx_description
1 polymer ?
#
loop_
_entity_poly.entity_id
_entity_poly.type
_entity_poly.pdbx_seq_one_letter_code
_entity_poly.pdbx_strand_id
1 'polypeptide(L)'
;MKPRIDDFNERRKHLAKMSDAELKAYFEKLTDQMIDPLLELAYTHTTPAIERSVLMRMGFSSLEAKTLTEKMMDYHLLEHGVGHVVMRYATLHGLSMRDAGLKLIEDSNELNKLAEAFK
;
A
#
# COMPACT_ATOMS: atom_id res chain seq x y z
N MET A 1 -2.32 36.65 -4.43
CA MET A 1 -1.14 36.01 -3.80
C MET A 1 0.00 37.04 -3.83
N LYS A 2 0.62 37.38 -2.70
CA LYS A 2 1.73 38.34 -2.70
C LYS A 2 2.98 37.69 -3.31
N PRO A 3 3.77 38.38 -4.15
CA PRO A 3 5.00 37.82 -4.69
C PRO A 3 6.00 37.52 -3.57
N ARG A 4 6.69 36.39 -3.68
CA ARG A 4 7.80 36.05 -2.79
C ARG A 4 8.91 37.10 -2.96
N ILE A 5 9.46 37.57 -1.85
CA ILE A 5 10.63 38.47 -1.85
C ILE A 5 11.85 37.68 -2.34
N ASP A 6 12.60 38.25 -3.28
CA ASP A 6 13.85 37.64 -3.77
C ASP A 6 14.96 37.80 -2.71
N ASP A 7 15.27 36.68 -2.06
CA ASP A 7 16.28 36.54 -1.00
C ASP A 7 17.37 35.52 -1.37
N PHE A 8 17.54 35.21 -2.66
CA PHE A 8 18.44 34.15 -3.13
C PHE A 8 19.88 34.30 -2.63
N ASN A 9 20.45 35.50 -2.75
CA ASN A 9 21.83 35.78 -2.37
C ASN A 9 22.10 35.55 -0.87
N GLU A 10 21.09 35.74 -0.02
CA GLU A 10 21.17 35.46 1.41
C GLU A 10 21.06 33.95 1.68
N ARG A 11 20.07 33.29 1.07
CA ARG A 11 19.79 31.86 1.30
C ARG A 11 20.91 30.95 0.83
N ARG A 12 21.61 31.28 -0.26
CA ARG A 12 22.67 30.42 -0.83
C ARG A 12 24.00 30.45 -0.08
N LYS A 13 24.21 31.37 0.88
CA LYS A 13 25.51 31.59 1.54
C LYS A 13 26.11 30.31 2.13
N HIS A 14 25.28 29.43 2.70
CA HIS A 14 25.72 28.16 3.28
C HIS A 14 26.23 27.13 2.25
N LEU A 15 25.94 27.33 0.95
CA LEU A 15 26.34 26.44 -0.14
C LEU A 15 27.59 26.95 -0.88
N ALA A 16 27.99 28.21 -0.66
CA ALA A 16 29.00 28.88 -1.49
C ALA A 16 30.41 28.24 -1.46
N LYS A 17 30.68 27.38 -0.46
CA LYS A 17 31.96 26.67 -0.30
C LYS A 17 31.96 25.25 -0.86
N MET A 18 30.80 24.74 -1.27
CA MET A 18 30.68 23.40 -1.84
C MET A 18 31.14 23.40 -3.30
N SER A 19 31.93 22.41 -3.67
CA SER A 19 32.15 22.06 -5.08
C SER A 19 30.87 21.53 -5.71
N ASP A 20 30.81 21.49 -7.05
CA ASP A 20 29.64 20.95 -7.77
C ASP A 20 29.32 19.50 -7.36
N ALA A 21 30.34 18.69 -7.10
CA ALA A 21 30.18 17.31 -6.65
C ALA A 21 29.58 17.24 -5.23
N GLU A 22 30.07 18.07 -4.30
CA GLU A 22 29.53 18.16 -2.94
C GLU A 22 28.09 18.71 -2.94
N LEU A 23 27.80 19.69 -3.79
CA LEU A 23 26.47 20.26 -3.93
C LEU A 23 25.47 19.24 -4.47
N LYS A 24 25.88 18.43 -5.46
CA LYS A 24 25.07 17.32 -5.99
C LYS A 24 24.83 16.26 -4.91
N ALA A 25 25.88 15.82 -4.21
CA ALA A 25 25.75 14.84 -3.13
C ALA A 25 24.83 15.35 -2.00
N TYR A 26 24.90 16.65 -1.68
CA TYR A 26 24.02 17.27 -0.70
C TYR A 26 22.56 17.31 -1.18
N PHE A 27 22.32 17.60 -2.46
CA PHE A 27 20.99 17.51 -3.06
C PHE A 27 20.41 16.08 -3.00
N GLU A 28 21.21 15.08 -3.38
CA GLU A 28 20.82 13.66 -3.31
C GLU A 28 20.48 13.26 -1.87
N LYS A 29 21.34 13.60 -0.90
CA LYS A 29 21.08 13.36 0.53
C LYS A 29 19.75 13.96 1.01
N LEU A 30 19.48 15.22 0.68
CA LEU A 30 18.22 15.86 1.07
C LEU A 30 17.00 15.21 0.38
N THR A 31 17.18 14.76 -0.86
CA THR A 31 16.14 14.03 -1.60
C THR A 31 15.85 12.70 -0.92
N ASP A 32 16.87 11.92 -0.57
CA ASP A 32 16.72 10.65 0.14
C ASP A 32 15.99 10.85 1.48
N GLN A 33 16.42 11.83 2.29
CA GLN A 33 15.76 12.16 3.55
C GLN A 33 14.27 12.50 3.41
N MET A 34 13.88 13.09 2.28
CA MET A 34 12.47 13.40 1.99
C MET A 34 11.70 12.15 1.55
N ILE A 35 12.35 11.21 0.84
CA ILE A 35 11.73 10.01 0.30
C ILE A 35 11.66 8.87 1.34
N ASP A 36 12.60 8.78 2.27
CA ASP A 36 12.67 7.72 3.30
C ASP A 36 11.33 7.52 4.05
N PRO A 37 10.64 8.58 4.56
CA PRO A 37 9.35 8.41 5.23
C PRO A 37 8.23 7.91 4.30
N LEU A 38 8.32 8.22 3.00
CA LEU A 38 7.35 7.74 2.01
C LEU A 38 7.55 6.26 1.71
N LEU A 39 8.81 5.80 1.66
CA LEU A 39 9.14 4.39 1.51
C LEU A 39 8.68 3.59 2.73
N GLU A 40 8.93 4.09 3.94
CA GLU A 40 8.47 3.43 5.18
C GLU A 40 6.95 3.24 5.18
N LEU A 41 6.20 4.27 4.77
CA LEU A 41 4.75 4.18 4.62
C LEU A 41 4.36 3.09 3.60
N ALA A 42 5.06 3.02 2.46
CA ALA A 42 4.81 2.02 1.43
C ALA A 42 5.12 0.58 1.87
N TYR A 43 6.09 0.38 2.78
CA TYR A 43 6.41 -0.94 3.33
C TYR A 43 5.43 -1.40 4.41
N THR A 44 4.95 -0.47 5.23
CA THR A 44 4.15 -0.77 6.43
C THR A 44 2.65 -0.74 6.18
N HIS A 45 2.18 -0.12 5.10
CA HIS A 45 0.76 0.05 4.81
C HIS A 45 0.40 -0.52 3.43
N THR A 46 -0.86 -0.93 3.30
CA THR A 46 -1.46 -1.31 2.02
C THR A 46 -2.58 -0.35 1.63
N THR A 47 -3.12 -0.52 0.43
CA THR A 47 -4.29 0.21 -0.06
C THR A 47 -5.21 -0.74 -0.82
N PRO A 48 -6.51 -0.40 -0.98
CA PRO A 48 -7.41 -1.21 -1.80
C PRO A 48 -6.90 -1.46 -3.23
N ALA A 49 -6.14 -0.53 -3.81
CA ALA A 49 -5.56 -0.72 -5.13
C ALA A 49 -4.44 -1.78 -5.14
N ILE A 50 -3.59 -1.80 -4.11
CA ILE A 50 -2.53 -2.80 -3.94
C ILE A 50 -3.16 -4.18 -3.76
N GLU A 51 -4.17 -4.31 -2.90
CA GLU A 51 -4.84 -5.59 -2.64
C GLU A 51 -5.55 -6.15 -3.89
N ARG A 52 -6.22 -5.29 -4.68
CA ARG A 52 -6.76 -5.71 -5.98
C ARG A 52 -5.68 -6.24 -6.92
N SER A 53 -4.51 -5.58 -6.96
CA SER A 53 -3.39 -6.02 -7.80
C SER A 53 -2.83 -7.38 -7.36
N VAL A 54 -2.87 -7.70 -6.06
CA VAL A 54 -2.47 -9.01 -5.53
C VAL A 54 -3.47 -10.06 -5.98
N LEU A 55 -4.78 -9.82 -5.81
CA LEU A 55 -5.82 -10.75 -6.25
C LEU A 55 -5.78 -11.01 -7.76
N MET A 56 -5.54 -9.98 -8.57
CA MET A 56 -5.37 -10.16 -10.01
C MET A 56 -4.20 -11.09 -10.35
N ARG A 57 -3.08 -11.00 -9.62
CA ARG A 57 -1.95 -11.93 -9.75
C ARG A 57 -2.26 -13.34 -9.26
N MET A 58 -3.26 -13.49 -8.37
CA MET A 58 -3.79 -14.79 -7.94
C MET A 58 -4.82 -15.39 -8.91
N GLY A 59 -5.14 -14.70 -10.01
CA GLY A 59 -6.03 -15.22 -11.06
C GLY A 59 -7.48 -14.76 -10.97
N PHE A 60 -7.80 -13.77 -10.14
CA PHE A 60 -9.12 -13.13 -10.13
C PHE A 60 -9.22 -12.05 -11.21
N SER A 61 -10.42 -11.89 -11.78
CA SER A 61 -10.71 -10.75 -12.67
C SER A 61 -10.69 -9.42 -11.90
N SER A 62 -10.61 -8.31 -12.63
CA SER A 62 -10.65 -6.97 -12.01
C SER A 62 -11.94 -6.70 -11.24
N LEU A 63 -13.07 -7.23 -11.72
CA LEU A 63 -14.38 -7.10 -11.05
C LEU A 63 -14.42 -7.90 -9.75
N GLU A 64 -13.98 -9.16 -9.77
CA GLU A 64 -13.92 -10.01 -8.58
C GLU A 64 -12.94 -9.46 -7.54
N ALA A 65 -11.76 -9.01 -7.99
CA ALA A 65 -10.77 -8.39 -7.12
C ALA A 65 -11.33 -7.15 -6.41
N LYS A 66 -12.08 -6.31 -7.15
CA LYS A 66 -12.77 -5.16 -6.57
C LYS A 66 -13.78 -5.60 -5.50
N THR A 67 -14.67 -6.53 -5.83
CA THR A 67 -15.71 -7.00 -4.90
C THR A 67 -15.11 -7.62 -3.64
N LEU A 68 -14.07 -8.46 -3.76
CA LEU A 68 -13.38 -9.04 -2.61
C LEU A 68 -12.74 -7.96 -1.73
N THR A 69 -12.05 -7.00 -2.34
CA THR A 69 -11.36 -5.94 -1.60
C THR A 69 -12.34 -5.04 -0.85
N GLU A 70 -13.45 -4.65 -1.48
CA GLU A 70 -14.49 -3.84 -0.86
C GLU A 70 -15.11 -4.57 0.34
N LYS A 71 -15.44 -5.85 0.18
CA LYS A 71 -15.91 -6.68 1.30
C LYS A 71 -14.89 -6.75 2.43
N MET A 72 -13.62 -7.05 2.16
CA MET A 72 -12.61 -7.12 3.23
C MET A 72 -12.41 -5.78 3.95
N MET A 73 -12.60 -4.66 3.25
CA MET A 73 -12.56 -3.34 3.87
C MET A 73 -13.73 -3.13 4.83
N ASP A 74 -14.94 -3.55 4.45
CA ASP A 74 -16.14 -3.47 5.30
C ASP A 74 -16.03 -4.32 6.58
N TYR A 75 -15.27 -5.43 6.52
CA TYR A 75 -15.01 -6.31 7.67
C TYR A 75 -13.68 -6.03 8.40
N HIS A 76 -13.00 -4.92 8.09
CA HIS A 76 -11.71 -4.53 8.68
C HIS A 76 -10.57 -5.54 8.49
N LEU A 77 -10.62 -6.37 7.45
CA LEU A 77 -9.61 -7.40 7.16
C LEU A 77 -8.51 -6.95 6.19
N LEU A 78 -8.57 -5.70 5.72
CA LEU A 78 -7.60 -5.17 4.76
C LEU A 78 -6.16 -5.17 5.33
N GLU A 79 -6.01 -4.94 6.63
CA GLU A 79 -4.71 -4.91 7.32
C GLU A 79 -3.97 -6.26 7.33
N HIS A 80 -4.69 -7.37 7.13
CA HIS A 80 -4.10 -8.70 7.03
C HIS A 80 -3.73 -9.11 5.61
N GLY A 81 -4.07 -8.28 4.61
CA GLY A 81 -3.93 -8.56 3.18
C GLY A 81 -5.05 -9.46 2.66
N VAL A 82 -5.76 -9.02 1.63
CA VAL A 82 -6.94 -9.72 1.08
C VAL A 82 -6.54 -11.06 0.45
N GLY A 83 -5.39 -11.09 -0.24
CA GLY A 83 -4.85 -12.33 -0.79
C GLY A 83 -4.53 -13.36 0.30
N HIS A 84 -4.04 -12.90 1.45
CA HIS A 84 -3.77 -13.76 2.60
C HIS A 84 -5.07 -14.29 3.22
N VAL A 85 -6.11 -13.46 3.35
CA VAL A 85 -7.43 -13.88 3.83
C VAL A 85 -8.00 -14.99 2.93
N VAL A 86 -7.96 -14.81 1.61
CA VAL A 86 -8.42 -15.81 0.64
C VAL A 86 -7.62 -17.11 0.79
N MET A 87 -6.29 -17.02 0.90
CA MET A 87 -5.42 -18.19 1.11
C MET A 87 -5.74 -18.94 2.40
N ARG A 88 -5.92 -18.23 3.52
CA ARG A 88 -6.26 -18.87 4.79
C ARG A 88 -7.61 -19.58 4.69
N TYR A 89 -8.61 -18.92 4.12
CA TYR A 89 -9.93 -19.53 3.93
C TYR A 89 -9.84 -20.80 3.06
N ALA A 90 -9.12 -20.72 1.94
CA ALA A 90 -8.88 -21.87 1.07
C ALA A 90 -8.26 -23.05 1.84
N THR A 91 -7.25 -22.77 2.66
CA THR A 91 -6.54 -23.78 3.46
C THR A 91 -7.45 -24.40 4.54
N LEU A 92 -8.20 -23.59 5.28
CA LEU A 92 -9.09 -24.04 6.35
C LEU A 92 -10.21 -24.94 5.84
N HIS A 93 -10.69 -24.69 4.62
CA HIS A 93 -11.83 -25.40 4.03
C HIS A 93 -11.42 -26.42 2.97
N GLY A 94 -10.11 -26.62 2.72
CA GLY A 94 -9.61 -27.54 1.69
C GLY A 94 -10.06 -27.18 0.27
N LEU A 95 -10.24 -25.89 0.00
CA LEU A 95 -10.69 -25.37 -1.30
C LEU A 95 -9.50 -24.92 -2.16
N SER A 96 -9.73 -24.85 -3.48
CA SER A 96 -8.81 -24.11 -4.34
C SER A 96 -8.87 -22.60 -4.03
N MET A 97 -7.80 -21.86 -4.33
CA MET A 97 -7.78 -20.39 -4.20
C MET A 97 -8.95 -19.75 -4.94
N ARG A 98 -9.28 -20.28 -6.12
CA ARG A 98 -10.35 -19.75 -6.98
C ARG A 98 -11.72 -19.93 -6.34
N ASP A 99 -12.01 -21.13 -5.86
CA ASP A 99 -13.30 -21.46 -5.22
C ASP A 99 -13.47 -20.71 -3.90
N ALA A 100 -12.39 -20.58 -3.12
CA ALA A 100 -12.36 -19.79 -1.90
C ALA A 100 -12.73 -18.32 -2.17
N GLY A 101 -12.11 -17.69 -3.17
CA GLY A 101 -12.44 -16.31 -3.51
C GLY A 101 -13.87 -16.12 -4.03
N LEU A 102 -14.38 -17.04 -4.85
CA LEU A 102 -15.79 -16.99 -5.29
C LEU A 102 -16.75 -17.14 -4.11
N LYS A 103 -16.49 -18.07 -3.21
CA LYS A 103 -17.33 -18.28 -2.03
C LYS A 103 -17.36 -17.07 -1.10
N LEU A 104 -16.22 -16.39 -0.92
CA LEU A 104 -16.15 -15.15 -0.14
C LEU A 104 -16.86 -13.96 -0.83
N ILE A 105 -16.98 -13.98 -2.16
CA ILE A 105 -17.82 -13.02 -2.89
C ILE A 105 -19.30 -13.31 -2.66
N GLU A 106 -19.72 -14.56 -2.69
CA GLU A 106 -21.13 -14.97 -2.58
C GLU A 106 -21.67 -14.89 -1.14
N ASP A 107 -20.93 -15.39 -0.16
CA ASP A 107 -21.39 -15.52 1.23
C ASP A 107 -20.61 -14.63 2.19
N SER A 108 -21.22 -13.51 2.57
CA SER A 108 -20.63 -12.57 3.53
C SER A 108 -20.61 -13.10 4.97
N ASN A 109 -21.36 -14.15 5.32
CA ASN A 109 -21.37 -14.67 6.70
C ASN A 109 -20.03 -15.33 7.07
N GLU A 110 -19.33 -15.89 6.09
CA GLU A 110 -18.02 -16.50 6.27
C GLU A 110 -16.95 -15.45 6.62
N LEU A 111 -17.12 -14.21 6.17
CA LEU A 111 -16.22 -13.09 6.46
C LEU A 111 -16.27 -12.68 7.94
N ASN A 112 -17.45 -12.71 8.57
CA ASN A 112 -17.58 -12.45 10.01
C ASN A 112 -16.77 -13.46 10.84
N LYS A 113 -16.86 -14.76 10.50
CA LYS A 113 -16.11 -15.81 11.19
C LYS A 113 -14.61 -15.65 11.00
N LEU A 114 -14.18 -15.32 9.77
CA LEU A 114 -12.78 -15.04 9.49
C LEU A 114 -12.28 -13.83 10.28
N ALA A 115 -13.08 -12.77 10.39
CA ALA A 115 -12.69 -11.59 11.16
C ALA A 115 -12.47 -11.91 12.64
N GLU A 116 -13.25 -12.81 13.23
CA GLU A 116 -12.96 -13.30 14.58
C GLU A 116 -11.67 -14.13 14.65
N ALA A 117 -11.35 -14.91 13.62
CA ALA A 117 -10.12 -15.71 13.56
C ALA A 117 -8.85 -14.90 13.23
N PHE A 118 -8.98 -13.61 12.93
CA PHE A 118 -7.87 -12.68 12.68
C PHE A 118 -7.68 -11.66 13.82
N LYS A 119 -8.61 -11.60 14.78
CA LYS A 119 -8.42 -10.93 16.08
C LYS A 119 -7.47 -11.72 16.98
#